data_AF-A0A7W7MVP0-F1
#
_entry.id   AF-A0A7W7MVP0-F1
#
_cell.length_a   1.000
_cell.length_b   1.000
_cell.length_c   1.000
_cell.angle_alpha   90.00
_cell.angle_beta   90.00
_cell.angle_gamma   90.00
#
_symmetry.space_group_name_H-M   'P 1'
#
loop_
_entity.id
_entity.type
_entity.pdbx_description
1 polymer ?
#
loop_
_entity_poly.entity_id
_entity_poly.type
_entity_poly.pdbx_seq_one_letter_code
_entity_poly.pdbx_strand_id
1 'polypeptide(L)' 'MLPRRWAVERTLAWLTAHRRLARDYEHHPATSEAMIRWAAIGLMTRRLARGGRPAVRQGRRPLAYQ' A
#
# COMPACT_ATOMS: atom_id res chain seq x y z
N MET A 1 19.44 -5.34 12.47
CA MET A 1 18.43 -4.47 11.83
C MET A 1 18.03 -5.13 10.51
N LEU A 2 16.77 -5.53 10.30
CA LEU A 2 16.36 -6.36 9.14
C LEU A 2 15.71 -5.50 8.03
N PRO A 3 16.47 -4.96 7.07
CA PRO A 3 15.92 -4.23 5.93
C PRO A 3 14.89 -5.05 5.12
N ARG A 4 15.01 -6.39 5.16
CA ARG A 4 14.07 -7.30 4.49
C ARG A 4 12.70 -7.38 5.16
N ARG A 5 12.63 -7.19 6.48
CA ARG A 5 11.37 -7.22 7.24
C ARG A 5 10.48 -6.02 6.91
N TRP A 6 11.12 -4.90 6.65
CA TRP A 6 10.48 -3.63 6.32
C TRP A 6 9.68 -3.70 5.01
N ALA A 7 10.16 -4.48 4.02
CA ALA A 7 9.43 -4.71 2.77
C ALA A 7 8.12 -5.50 2.98
N VAL A 8 8.17 -6.52 3.85
CA VAL A 8 7.00 -7.33 4.21
C VAL A 8 5.99 -6.50 4.99
N GLU A 9 6.44 -5.77 6.02
CA GLU A 9 5.58 -4.90 6.83
C GLU A 9 4.91 -3.81 5.99
N ARG A 10 5.63 -3.19 5.04
CA ARG A 10 5.02 -2.19 4.12
C ARG A 10 3.97 -2.81 3.20
N THR A 11 4.20 -4.05 2.74
CA THR A 11 3.22 -4.77 1.92
C THR A 11 1.99 -5.12 2.73
N LEU A 12 2.17 -5.63 3.95
CA LEU A 12 1.07 -5.88 4.88
C LEU A 12 0.31 -4.59 5.18
N ALA A 13 0.98 -3.48 5.49
CA ALA A 13 0.32 -2.19 5.74
C ALA A 13 -0.55 -1.72 4.56
N TRP A 14 -0.12 -1.93 3.31
CA TRP A 14 -0.94 -1.61 2.13
C TRP A 14 -2.14 -2.55 1.96
N LEU A 15 -1.99 -3.83 2.33
CA LEU A 15 -3.10 -4.78 2.34
C LEU A 15 -4.12 -4.43 3.42
N THR A 16 -3.67 -4.11 4.65
CA THR A 16 -4.56 -3.73 5.76
C THR A 16 -5.25 -2.38 5.54
N ALA A 17 -4.63 -1.46 4.79
CA ALA A 17 -5.26 -0.20 4.39
C ALA A 17 -6.50 -0.42 3.49
N HIS A 18 -6.57 -1.54 2.76
CA HIS A 18 -7.79 -1.97 2.09
C HIS A 18 -8.67 -2.67 3.13
N ARG A 19 -9.35 -1.87 3.97
CA ARG A 19 -10.15 -2.29 5.15
C ARG A 19 -11.10 -3.47 4.95
N ARG A 20 -11.45 -3.80 3.70
CA ARG A 20 -12.25 -4.98 3.31
C ARG A 20 -11.56 -6.31 3.64
N LEU A 21 -10.22 -6.37 3.61
CA LEU A 21 -9.47 -7.58 3.98
C LEU A 21 -9.56 -7.86 5.48
N ALA A 22 -9.41 -6.85 6.34
CA ALA A 22 -9.30 -7.04 7.79
C ALA A 22 -10.55 -7.61 8.49
N ARG A 23 -11.72 -7.61 7.83
CA ARG A 23 -13.01 -8.03 8.44
C ARG A 23 -13.52 -9.38 7.94
N ASP A 24 -13.18 -9.78 6.71
CA ASP A 24 -13.78 -10.94 6.04
C ASP A 24 -12.87 -12.19 6.02
N TYR A 25 -11.72 -12.15 6.72
CA TYR A 25 -10.73 -13.23 6.72
C TYR A 25 -11.26 -14.57 7.24
N GLU A 26 -12.26 -14.58 8.12
CA GLU A 26 -12.71 -15.80 8.81
C GLU A 26 -13.78 -16.59 8.05
N HIS A 27 -14.46 -16.00 7.05
CA HIS A 27 -15.64 -16.64 6.47
C HIS A 27 -15.38 -17.32 5.11
N HIS A 28 -14.46 -16.81 4.28
CA HIS A 28 -14.21 -17.43 2.96
C HIS A 28 -12.80 -17.15 2.40
N PRO A 29 -11.89 -18.17 2.36
CA PRO A 29 -10.52 -17.97 1.91
C PRO A 29 -10.40 -17.51 0.44
N ALA A 30 -11.32 -17.93 -0.44
CA ALA A 30 -11.30 -17.52 -1.85
C ALA A 30 -11.56 -16.01 -2.03
N THR A 31 -12.39 -15.41 -1.17
CA THR A 31 -12.69 -13.98 -1.21
C THR A 31 -11.48 -13.18 -0.75
N SER A 32 -10.81 -13.64 0.31
CA SER A 32 -9.56 -13.06 0.80
C SER A 32 -8.47 -13.11 -0.28
N GLU A 33 -8.34 -14.24 -0.97
CA GLU A 33 -7.37 -14.39 -2.07
C GLU A 33 -7.66 -13.41 -3.22
N ALA A 34 -8.94 -13.28 -3.63
CA ALA A 34 -9.35 -12.33 -4.66
C ALA A 34 -9.04 -10.87 -4.26
N MET A 35 -9.30 -10.50 -3.01
CA MET A 35 -9.02 -9.16 -2.49
C MET A 35 -7.50 -8.86 -2.44
N ILE A 36 -6.68 -9.85 -2.05
CA ILE A 36 -5.21 -9.72 -2.07
C ILE A 36 -4.73 -9.48 -3.50
N ARG A 37 -5.22 -10.27 -4.47
CA ARG A 37 -4.91 -10.08 -5.90
C ARG A 37 -5.31 -8.68 -6.38
N TRP A 38 -6.52 -8.23 -6.05
CA TRP A 38 -7.00 -6.89 -6.40
C TRP A 38 -6.13 -5.77 -5.82
N ALA A 39 -5.76 -5.86 -4.54
CA ALA A 39 -4.89 -4.88 -3.88
C ALA A 39 -3.48 -4.85 -4.52
N ALA A 40 -2.94 -6.03 -4.86
CA ALA A 40 -1.65 -6.15 -5.55
C ALA A 40 -1.70 -5.53 -6.95
N ILE A 41 -2.75 -5.80 -7.74
CA ILE A 41 -2.98 -5.19 -9.06
C ILE A 41 -3.01 -3.67 -8.92
N GLY A 42 -3.86 -3.12 -8.04
CA GLY A 42 -3.95 -1.67 -7.85
C GLY A 42 -2.63 -1.02 -7.41
N LEU A 43 -1.83 -1.71 -6.60
CA LEU A 43 -0.48 -1.26 -6.24
C LEU A 43 0.46 -1.24 -7.45
N MET A 44 0.49 -2.30 -8.25
CA MET A 44 1.33 -2.37 -9.45
C MET A 44 0.91 -1.33 -10.49
N THR A 45 -0.39 -1.16 -10.73
CA THR A 45 -0.91 -0.12 -11.63
C THR A 45 -0.46 1.28 -11.19
N ARG A 46 -0.55 1.60 -9.89
CA ARG A 46 -0.05 2.88 -9.36
C ARG A 46 1.46 3.05 -9.53
N ARG A 47 2.24 1.98 -9.43
CA ARG A 47 3.70 2.03 -9.63
C ARG A 47 4.05 2.28 -11.10
N LEU A 48 3.37 1.58 -12.01
CA LEU A 48 3.52 1.78 -13.45
C LEU A 48 3.12 3.20 -13.85
N ALA A 49 1.97 3.69 -13.37
CA ALA A 49 1.50 5.05 -13.63
C ALA A 49 2.44 6.14 -13.07
N ARG A 50 3.16 5.88 -11.97
CA ARG A 50 4.18 6.80 -11.45
C ARG A 50 5.47 6.81 -12.27
N GLY A 51 5.63 5.93 -13.26
CA GLY A 51 6.76 5.95 -14.19
C GLY A 51 8.14 5.87 -13.50
N GLY A 52 8.24 5.14 -12.38
CA GLY A 52 9.49 5.03 -11.63
C GLY A 52 9.94 6.31 -10.92
N ARG A 53 9.16 7.40 -10.95
CA ARG A 53 9.51 8.63 -10.25
C ARG A 53 9.54 8.38 -8.75
N PRO A 54 10.70 8.54 -8.07
CA PRO A 54 10.76 8.41 -6.63
C PRO A 54 9.80 9.42 -6.01
N ALA A 55 9.19 9.05 -4.87
CA ALA A 55 8.34 9.96 -4.13
C ALA A 55 9.17 11.19 -3.76
N VAL A 56 8.97 12.30 -4.47
CA VAL A 56 9.61 13.58 -4.14
C VAL A 56 9.07 13.95 -2.77
N ARG A 57 9.95 13.96 -1.77
CA ARG A 57 9.62 14.48 -0.45
C ARG A 57 9.19 15.93 -0.69
N GLN A 58 7.89 16.21 -0.58
CA GLN A 58 7.41 17.58 -0.68
C GLN A 58 8.22 18.39 0.34
N GLY A 59 9.05 19.31 -0.16
CA GLY A 59 9.82 20.20 0.69
C GLY A 59 8.86 20.92 1.62
N ARG A 60 9.29 21.15 2.86
CA ARG A 60 8.51 21.87 3.88
C ARG A 60 7.84 23.07 3.21
N ARG A 61 6.52 23.01 3.06
CA ARG A 61 5.71 24.12 2.56
C ARG A 61 5.99 25.29 3.52
N PRO A 62 6.61 26.41 3.08
CA PRO A 62 6.77 27.55 3.96
C PRO A 62 5.37 28.05 4.32
N LEU A 63 5.06 28.06 5.61
CA LEU A 63 3.86 28.69 6.13
C LEU A 63 4.06 30.19 5.96
N ALA A 64 3.63 30.73 4.81
CA ALA A 64 3.56 32.16 4.60
C ALA A 64 2.42 32.68 5.48
N TYR A 65 2.80 33.21 6.64
CA TYR A 65 1.93 34.03 7.47
C TYR A 65 1.96 35.44 6.88
N GLN A 66 0.82 35.94 6.38
CA GLN A 66 0.60 37.36 6.10
C GLN A 66 -0.22 37.95 7.23
#